data_AF-A0AAV7TP92-F1
#
_entry.id   AF-A0AAV7TP92-F1
#
_cell.length_a   1.000
_cell.length_b   1.000
_cell.length_c   1.000
_cell.angle_alpha   90.00
_cell.angle_beta   90.00
_cell.angle_gamma   90.00
#
_symmetry.space_group_name_H-M   'P 1'
#
loop_
_entity.id
_entity.type
_entity.pdbx_description
1 polymer ?
#
loop_
_entity_poly.entity_id
_entity_poly.type
_entity_poly.pdbx_seq_one_letter_code
_entity_poly.pdbx_strand_id
1 'polypeptide(L)'
;MGGRGASSDFPQFVQDLPVPSLSVDNRASLEADISVEELEAALAQLNLGKAPGPNGFPLEYWRLVCRQVGQPMLDMFQEALEKR
;
A
#
# COMPACT_ATOMS: atom_id res chain seq x y z
N MET A 1 39.74 -28.52 12.86
CA MET A 1 39.74 -27.05 12.64
C MET A 1 39.86 -26.85 11.15
N GLY A 2 38.94 -26.28 10.40
CA GLY A 2 38.05 -25.15 10.67
C GLY A 2 38.27 -24.18 9.51
N GLY A 3 37.33 -24.09 8.57
CA GLY A 3 37.46 -23.23 7.40
C GLY A 3 36.15 -23.24 6.61
N ARG A 4 35.16 -22.50 7.10
CA ARG A 4 33.87 -22.26 6.45
C ARG A 4 34.13 -21.67 5.06
N GLY A 5 33.76 -22.37 4.00
CA GLY A 5 33.61 -21.78 2.67
C GLY A 5 32.49 -20.77 2.74
N ALA A 6 32.84 -19.48 2.91
CA ALA A 6 31.92 -18.42 2.62
C ALA A 6 31.67 -18.47 1.11
N SER A 7 30.44 -18.77 0.72
CA SER A 7 29.97 -18.82 -0.65
C SER A 7 30.12 -17.43 -1.30
N SER A 8 31.25 -17.21 -1.97
CA SER A 8 31.51 -16.02 -2.81
C SER A 8 30.49 -15.85 -3.94
N ASP A 9 29.62 -16.83 -4.17
CA ASP A 9 28.56 -16.80 -5.19
C ASP A 9 27.34 -15.96 -4.79
N PHE A 10 27.11 -15.68 -3.50
CA PHE A 10 25.89 -14.99 -3.07
C PHE A 10 25.79 -13.54 -3.60
N PRO A 11 26.84 -12.70 -3.54
CA PRO A 11 26.78 -11.35 -4.09
C PRO A 11 26.57 -11.33 -5.61
N GLN A 12 27.14 -12.30 -6.33
CA GLN A 12 27.01 -12.41 -7.78
C GLN A 12 25.59 -12.84 -8.18
N PHE A 13 25.04 -13.84 -7.50
CA PHE A 13 23.65 -14.26 -7.67
C PHE A 13 22.65 -13.11 -7.52
N VAL A 14 22.82 -12.25 -6.51
CA VAL A 14 21.91 -11.11 -6.28
C VAL A 14 22.00 -10.06 -7.38
N GLN A 15 23.20 -9.84 -7.95
CA GLN A 15 23.40 -8.88 -9.05
C GLN A 15 22.82 -9.38 -10.38
N ASP A 16 22.86 -10.69 -10.61
CA ASP A 16 22.36 -11.31 -11.84
C ASP A 16 20.84 -11.56 -11.83
N LEU A 17 20.16 -11.32 -10.70
CA LEU A 17 18.71 -11.39 -10.63
C LEU A 17 18.09 -10.28 -11.50
N PRO A 18 17.27 -10.62 -12.49
CA PRO A 18 16.52 -9.62 -13.24
C PRO A 18 15.48 -8.98 -12.30
N VAL A 19 15.80 -7.82 -11.74
CA VAL A 19 14.87 -7.07 -10.91
C VAL A 19 13.92 -6.30 -11.86
N PRO A 20 12.62 -6.65 -11.88
CA PRO A 20 11.67 -5.91 -12.71
C PRO A 20 11.62 -4.46 -12.22
N SER A 21 11.88 -3.53 -13.13
CA SER A 21 11.74 -2.11 -12.89
C SER A 21 10.36 -1.63 -13.32
N LEU A 22 9.77 -0.73 -12.55
CA LEU A 22 8.53 -0.07 -12.95
C LEU A 22 8.79 0.80 -14.19
N SER A 23 7.81 0.83 -15.10
CA SER A 23 7.78 1.83 -16.17
C SER A 23 7.69 3.24 -15.57
N VAL A 24 8.07 4.25 -16.36
CA VAL A 24 7.95 5.66 -15.96
C VAL A 24 6.50 6.00 -15.60
N ASP A 25 5.55 5.51 -16.40
CA ASP A 25 4.12 5.75 -16.19
C ASP A 25 3.62 5.12 -14.88
N ASN A 26 4.02 3.87 -14.59
CA ASN A 26 3.63 3.21 -13.33
C ASN A 26 4.23 3.92 -12.13
N ARG A 27 5.46 4.43 -12.24
CA ARG A 27 6.08 5.21 -11.17
C ARG A 27 5.31 6.50 -10.92
N ALA A 28 5.02 7.25 -11.98
CA ALA A 28 4.24 8.48 -11.88
C ALA A 28 2.85 8.24 -11.29
N SER A 29 2.17 7.16 -11.70
CA SER A 29 0.86 6.80 -11.17
C SER A 29 0.89 6.43 -9.68
N LEU A 30 1.96 5.79 -9.20
CA LEU A 30 2.10 5.41 -7.79
C LEU A 30 2.52 6.59 -6.89
N GLU A 31 3.12 7.63 -7.48
CA GLU A 31 3.49 8.87 -6.80
C GLU A 31 2.37 9.92 -6.83
N ALA A 32 1.28 9.67 -7.58
CA ALA A 32 0.13 10.55 -7.63
C ALA A 32 -0.69 10.50 -6.32
N ASP A 33 -1.49 11.53 -6.10
CA ASP A 33 -2.41 11.59 -4.97
C ASP A 33 -3.48 10.49 -5.06
N ILE A 34 -3.81 9.93 -3.89
CA ILE A 34 -4.92 8.98 -3.76
C ILE A 34 -6.23 9.70 -4.06
N SER A 35 -7.09 9.09 -4.86
CA SER A 35 -8.44 9.56 -5.20
C SER A 35 -9.52 8.92 -4.33
N VAL A 36 -10.70 9.55 -4.26
CA VAL A 36 -11.87 8.97 -3.57
C VAL A 36 -12.39 7.74 -4.30
N GLU A 37 -12.31 7.71 -5.62
CA GLU A 37 -12.69 6.58 -6.45
C GLU A 37 -11.83 5.35 -6.13
N GLU A 38 -10.54 5.53 -5.87
CA GLU A 38 -9.66 4.45 -5.41
C GLU A 38 -10.04 3.95 -4.01
N LEU A 39 -10.47 4.84 -3.11
CA LEU A 39 -10.97 4.43 -1.79
C LEU A 39 -12.25 3.60 -1.92
N GLU A 40 -13.21 4.02 -2.75
CA GLU A 40 -14.43 3.27 -3.01
C GLU A 40 -14.15 1.90 -3.64
N ALA A 41 -13.27 1.86 -4.64
CA ALA A 41 -12.86 0.63 -5.32
C ALA A 41 -12.16 -0.33 -4.35
N ALA A 42 -11.26 0.16 -3.51
CA ALA A 42 -10.57 -0.63 -2.50
C ALA A 42 -11.56 -1.21 -1.48
N LEU A 43 -12.49 -0.39 -0.97
CA LEU A 43 -13.52 -0.85 -0.04
C LEU A 43 -14.42 -1.92 -0.66
N ALA A 44 -14.75 -1.81 -1.94
CA ALA A 44 -15.54 -2.81 -2.67
C ALA A 44 -14.81 -4.16 -2.83
N GLN A 45 -13.48 -4.13 -3.04
CA GLN A 45 -12.66 -5.34 -3.24
C GLN A 45 -12.31 -6.07 -1.94
N LEU A 46 -12.39 -5.41 -0.78
CA LEU A 46 -12.07 -6.04 0.50
C LEU A 46 -13.07 -7.15 0.86
N ASN A 47 -12.57 -8.30 1.33
CA ASN A 47 -13.45 -9.37 1.81
C ASN A 47 -14.11 -9.01 3.15
N LEU A 48 -15.41 -9.28 3.24
CA LEU A 48 -16.19 -9.16 4.48
C LEU A 48 -15.78 -10.25 5.50
N GLY A 49 -16.25 -10.12 6.73
CA GLY A 49 -16.03 -11.12 7.79
C GLY A 49 -14.69 -11.02 8.51
N LYS A 50 -13.91 -9.97 8.27
CA LYS A 50 -12.75 -9.62 9.11
C LYS A 50 -13.23 -9.01 10.42
N ALA A 51 -12.57 -9.37 11.52
CA ALA A 51 -12.85 -8.76 12.81
C ALA A 51 -12.59 -7.24 12.75
N PRO A 52 -13.43 -6.41 13.39
CA PRO A 52 -13.20 -4.97 13.49
C PRO A 52 -11.83 -4.66 14.10
N GLY A 53 -11.26 -3.52 13.70
CA GLY A 53 -10.05 -3.01 14.33
C GLY A 53 -10.31 -2.47 15.75
N PRO A 54 -9.31 -1.83 16.37
CA PRO A 54 -9.44 -1.24 17.71
C PRO A 54 -10.56 -0.20 17.85
N ASN A 55 -11.02 0.37 16.74
CA ASN A 55 -12.14 1.31 16.69
C ASN A 55 -13.52 0.64 16.74
N GLY A 56 -13.61 -0.70 16.64
CA GLY A 56 -14.85 -1.46 16.69
C GLY A 56 -15.72 -1.37 15.44
N PHE A 57 -15.33 -0.62 14.40
CA PHE A 57 -16.14 -0.47 13.18
C PHE A 57 -15.80 -1.57 12.15
N PRO A 58 -16.79 -2.35 11.70
CA PRO A 58 -16.58 -3.37 10.69
C PRO A 58 -16.49 -2.76 9.28
N LEU A 59 -16.08 -3.54 8.29
CA LEU A 59 -15.90 -3.07 6.90
C LEU A 59 -17.21 -2.54 6.28
N GLU A 60 -18.33 -3.12 6.65
CA GLU A 60 -19.68 -2.74 6.23
C GLU A 60 -20.02 -1.31 6.63
N TYR A 61 -19.56 -0.87 7.81
CA TYR A 61 -19.72 0.50 8.25
C TYR A 61 -19.01 1.46 7.30
N TRP A 62 -17.73 1.18 7.00
CA TRP A 62 -16.92 2.02 6.12
C TRP A 62 -17.48 2.08 4.70
N ARG A 63 -17.99 0.98 4.16
CA ARG A 63 -18.70 0.96 2.87
C ARG A 63 -19.93 1.85 2.84
N LEU A 64 -20.67 1.94 3.96
CA LEU A 64 -21.87 2.76 4.06
C LEU A 64 -21.54 4.26 4.13
N VAL A 65 -20.51 4.63 4.90
CA VAL A 65 -20.21 6.04 5.20
C VAL A 65 -19.18 6.66 4.26
N CYS A 66 -18.43 5.89 3.48
CA CYS A 66 -17.36 6.40 2.61
C CYS A 66 -17.82 7.52 1.67
N ARG A 67 -19.04 7.45 1.13
CA ARG A 67 -19.61 8.54 0.30
C ARG A 67 -19.82 9.87 1.03
N GLN A 68 -19.91 9.83 2.36
CA GLN A 68 -20.15 11.01 3.19
C GLN A 68 -18.85 11.55 3.78
N VAL A 69 -17.93 10.67 4.18
CA VAL A 69 -16.72 11.04 4.93
C VAL A 69 -15.41 10.81 4.15
N GLY A 70 -15.46 10.14 3.00
CA GLY A 70 -14.28 9.76 2.22
C GLY A 70 -13.45 10.96 1.80
N GLN A 71 -14.07 11.95 1.16
CA GLN A 71 -13.37 13.17 0.75
C GLN A 71 -12.81 13.96 1.96
N PRO A 72 -13.59 14.29 3.01
CA PRO A 72 -13.03 14.99 4.18
C PRO A 72 -11.87 14.25 4.86
N MET A 73 -11.91 12.91 4.94
CA MET A 73 -10.83 12.13 5.53
C MET A 73 -9.59 12.10 4.64
N LEU A 74 -9.77 12.06 3.33
CA LEU A 74 -8.68 12.13 2.36
C LEU A 74 -7.99 13.49 2.39
N ASP A 75 -8.76 14.58 2.43
CA ASP A 75 -8.24 15.95 2.54
C ASP A 75 -7.38 16.10 3.80
N MET A 76 -7.90 15.64 4.94
CA MET A 76 -7.17 15.64 6.21
C MET A 76 -5.87 14.81 6.13
N PHE A 77 -5.91 13.66 5.46
CA PHE A 77 -4.74 12.80 5.27
C PHE A 77 -3.67 13.47 4.41
N GLN A 78 -4.07 14.08 3.29
CA GLN A 78 -3.18 14.82 2.40
C GLN A 78 -2.54 16.01 3.12
N GLU A 79 -3.33 16.82 3.83
CA GLU A 79 -2.82 17.94 4.64
C GLU A 79 -1.79 17.48 5.69
N ALA A 80 -2.03 16.33 6.32
CA ALA A 80 -1.11 15.77 7.31
C ALA A 80 0.19 15.21 6.70
N LEU A 81 0.19 14.81 5.43
CA LEU A 81 1.39 14.39 4.71
C LEU A 81 2.21 15.58 4.22
N GLU A 82 1.56 16.61 3.70
CA GLU A 82 2.22 17.84 3.22
C GLU A 82 2.91 18.63 4.35
N LYS A 83 2.38 18.54 5.58
CA LYS A 83 2.95 19.20 6.76
C LYS A 83 4.12 18.47 7.43
N ARG A 84 4.71 17.46 6.77
CA ARG A 84 5.88 16.72 7.29
C ARG A 84 7.21 17.29 6.86
#